data_AF-A0A1M5G391-F1
#
_entry.id   AF-A0A1M5G391-F1
#
_cell.length_a   1.000
_cell.length_b   1.000
_cell.length_c   1.000
_cell.angle_alpha   90.00
_cell.angle_beta   90.00
_cell.angle_gamma   90.00
#
_symmetry.space_group_name_H-M   'P 1'
#
loop_
_entity.id
_entity.type
_entity.pdbx_description
1 polymer ?
#
loop_
_entity_poly.entity_id
_entity_poly.type
_entity_poly.pdbx_seq_one_letter_code
_entity_poly.pdbx_strand_id
1 'polypeptide(L)'
;MENQLDLLAFEFFKLFARYESSLKERGFFVVNRGKLIVDWDRYANQEIGNDFLNELGEERQVAEYILNSPPKKQSANEENQIIWVDVPNNEQSVQMLFAHISRIRNNLYHGAKFNGTWFDPERSSLLLSNALTILKFYQNRLGI
;
A
#
# COMPACT_ATOMS: atom_id res chain seq x y z
N MET A 1 7.73 10.66 -18.56
CA MET A 1 7.14 10.73 -17.21
C MET A 1 5.88 9.88 -17.12
N GLU A 2 4.82 10.17 -17.86
CA GLU A 2 3.54 9.43 -17.77
C GLU A 2 3.67 7.92 -18.06
N ASN A 3 4.37 7.56 -19.14
CA ASN A 3 4.65 6.15 -19.48
C ASN A 3 5.49 5.42 -18.39
N GLN A 4 6.40 6.12 -17.70
CA GLN A 4 7.18 5.51 -16.62
C GLN A 4 6.35 5.27 -15.37
N LEU A 5 5.46 6.22 -15.03
CA LEU A 5 4.57 6.08 -13.89
C LEU A 5 3.51 4.99 -14.13
N ASP A 6 3.02 4.86 -15.36
CA ASP A 6 2.13 3.76 -15.75
C ASP A 6 2.82 2.39 -15.65
N LEU A 7 4.08 2.27 -16.08
CA LEU A 7 4.86 1.04 -15.92
C LEU A 7 5.07 0.70 -14.44
N LEU A 8 5.43 1.69 -13.62
CA LEU A 8 5.59 1.53 -12.17
C LEU A 8 4.28 1.10 -11.50
N ALA A 9 3.18 1.73 -11.88
CA ALA A 9 1.84 1.39 -11.41
C ALA A 9 1.43 -0.03 -11.81
N PHE A 10 1.75 -0.45 -13.04
CA PHE A 10 1.48 -1.81 -13.51
C PHE A 10 2.34 -2.85 -12.79
N GLU A 11 3.60 -2.55 -12.50
CA GLU A 11 4.47 -3.43 -11.73
C GLU A 11 3.96 -3.61 -10.30
N PHE A 12 3.63 -2.50 -9.63
CA PHE A 12 3.02 -2.50 -8.31
C PHE A 12 1.69 -3.28 -8.30
N PHE A 13 0.82 -3.03 -9.28
CA PHE A 13 -0.44 -3.77 -9.44
C PHE A 13 -0.22 -5.28 -9.49
N LYS A 14 0.67 -5.75 -10.37
CA LYS A 14 0.95 -7.18 -10.53
C LYS A 14 1.47 -7.80 -9.23
N LEU A 15 2.42 -7.15 -8.57
CA LEU A 15 2.99 -7.71 -7.34
C LEU A 15 1.96 -7.71 -6.21
N PHE A 16 1.22 -6.61 -6.01
CA PHE A 16 0.17 -6.54 -4.99
C PHE A 16 -0.93 -7.60 -5.23
N ALA A 17 -1.35 -7.81 -6.47
CA ALA A 17 -2.32 -8.85 -6.79
C ALA A 17 -1.82 -10.27 -6.46
N ARG A 18 -0.52 -10.55 -6.70
CA ARG A 18 0.11 -11.83 -6.30
C ARG A 18 0.10 -12.00 -4.78
N TYR A 19 0.47 -10.96 -4.04
CA TYR A 19 0.34 -10.93 -2.58
C TYR A 19 -1.10 -11.25 -2.13
N GLU A 20 -2.11 -10.60 -2.72
CA GLU A 20 -3.51 -10.85 -2.34
C GLU A 20 -3.94 -12.29 -2.57
N SER A 21 -3.50 -12.93 -3.66
CA SER A 21 -3.80 -14.35 -3.93
C SER A 21 -3.09 -15.25 -2.92
N SER A 22 -1.77 -15.10 -2.80
CA SER A 22 -0.95 -15.97 -1.96
C SER A 22 -1.30 -15.86 -0.48
N LEU A 23 -1.65 -14.67 0.01
CA LEU A 23 -2.11 -14.48 1.38
C LEU A 23 -3.42 -15.21 1.65
N LYS A 24 -4.38 -15.15 0.72
CA LYS A 24 -5.65 -15.89 0.84
C LYS A 24 -5.43 -17.40 0.84
N GLU A 25 -4.60 -17.91 -0.05
CA GLU A 25 -4.24 -19.34 -0.13
C GLU A 25 -3.59 -19.84 1.16
N ARG A 26 -2.78 -18.98 1.80
CA ARG A 26 -2.14 -19.24 3.10
C ARG A 26 -3.04 -18.97 4.31
N GLY A 27 -4.32 -18.65 4.07
CA GLY A 27 -5.32 -18.45 5.11
C GLY A 27 -5.33 -17.06 5.76
N PHE A 28 -4.50 -16.11 5.31
CA PHE A 28 -4.49 -14.70 5.76
C PHE A 28 -5.66 -13.93 5.16
N PHE A 29 -6.87 -14.32 5.54
CA PHE A 29 -8.09 -13.66 5.15
C PHE A 29 -9.11 -13.60 6.29
N VAL A 30 -10.06 -12.69 6.14
CA VAL A 30 -11.27 -12.62 6.94
C VAL A 30 -12.49 -12.54 6.03
N VAL A 31 -13.64 -12.99 6.54
CA VAL A 31 -14.92 -12.86 5.85
C VAL A 31 -15.62 -11.62 6.41
N ASN A 32 -15.80 -10.60 5.59
CA ASN A 32 -16.50 -9.38 5.95
C ASN A 32 -17.74 -9.22 5.07
N ARG A 33 -18.94 -9.25 5.67
CA ARG A 33 -20.23 -9.17 4.95
C ARG A 33 -20.32 -10.16 3.77
N GLY A 34 -19.87 -11.40 3.99
CA GLY A 34 -19.85 -12.46 2.96
C GLY A 34 -18.76 -12.33 1.90
N LYS A 35 -17.88 -11.32 1.98
CA LYS A 35 -16.75 -11.15 1.07
C LYS A 35 -15.45 -11.57 1.73
N LEU A 36 -14.63 -12.31 0.99
CA LEU A 36 -13.31 -12.77 1.44
C LEU A 36 -12.27 -11.69 1.13
N ILE A 37 -11.70 -11.09 2.18
CA ILE A 37 -10.70 -10.02 2.09
C ILE A 37 -9.41 -10.46 2.77
N VAL A 38 -8.26 -9.95 2.30
CA VAL A 38 -6.95 -10.24 2.90
C VAL A 38 -6.86 -9.62 4.29
N ASP A 39 -6.33 -10.37 5.24
CA ASP A 39 -6.02 -9.91 6.58
C ASP A 39 -4.57 -9.40 6.65
N TRP A 40 -4.38 -8.16 6.19
CA TRP A 40 -3.06 -7.52 6.12
C TRP A 40 -2.44 -7.31 7.50
N ASP A 41 -3.24 -7.02 8.52
CA ASP A 41 -2.76 -6.80 9.88
C ASP A 41 -2.20 -8.11 10.44
N ARG A 42 -2.91 -9.23 10.25
CA ARG A 42 -2.40 -10.54 10.68
C ARG A 42 -1.14 -10.93 9.95
N TYR A 43 -1.08 -10.72 8.63
CA TYR A 43 0.14 -10.93 7.85
C TYR A 43 1.31 -10.08 8.38
N ALA A 44 1.12 -8.77 8.51
CA ALA A 44 2.15 -7.84 8.96
C ALA A 44 2.69 -8.21 10.36
N ASN A 45 1.83 -8.63 11.27
CA ASN A 45 2.24 -9.01 12.62
C ASN A 45 2.95 -10.37 12.69
N GLN A 46 2.44 -11.37 11.97
CA GLN A 46 2.94 -12.75 12.09
C GLN A 46 4.16 -13.00 11.21
N GLU A 47 4.15 -12.47 9.99
CA GLU A 47 5.15 -12.76 8.98
C GLU A 47 6.20 -11.67 8.83
N ILE A 48 6.08 -10.51 9.50
CA ILE A 48 7.07 -9.42 9.40
C ILE A 48 7.49 -8.98 10.81
N GLY A 49 6.55 -8.52 11.62
CA GLY A 49 6.78 -8.15 13.01
C GLY A 49 7.34 -6.73 13.19
N ASN A 50 7.51 -6.34 14.46
CA ASN A 50 7.83 -4.96 14.85
C ASN A 50 9.29 -4.55 14.59
N ASP A 51 10.19 -5.50 14.35
CA ASP A 51 11.62 -5.22 14.06
C ASP A 51 11.87 -4.86 12.59
N PHE A 52 10.81 -4.67 11.80
CA PHE A 52 10.86 -4.45 10.34
C PHE A 52 11.82 -3.33 9.92
N LEU A 53 11.91 -2.23 10.68
CA LEU A 53 12.82 -1.12 10.35
C LEU A 53 14.29 -1.51 10.42
N ASN A 54 14.67 -2.38 11.36
CA ASN A 54 16.02 -2.89 11.46
C ASN A 54 16.28 -3.93 10.36
N GLU A 55 15.29 -4.79 10.10
CA GLU A 55 15.37 -5.81 9.06
C GLU A 55 15.58 -5.20 7.66
N LEU A 56 14.88 -4.11 7.35
CA LEU A 56 15.00 -3.41 6.07
C LEU A 56 16.41 -2.87 5.80
N GLY A 57 17.23 -2.67 6.82
CA GLY A 57 18.62 -2.21 6.67
C GLY A 57 18.70 -0.92 5.84
N GLU A 58 19.36 -1.01 4.67
CA GLU A 58 19.53 0.12 3.75
C GLU A 58 18.18 0.65 3.20
N GLU A 59 17.16 -0.21 3.12
CA GLU A 59 15.82 0.16 2.64
C GLU A 59 14.93 0.78 3.71
N ARG A 60 15.44 0.96 4.94
CA ARG A 60 14.66 1.53 6.06
C ARG A 60 13.98 2.85 5.72
N GLN A 61 14.70 3.73 5.02
CA GLN A 61 14.19 5.06 4.62
C GLN A 61 12.93 5.00 3.76
N VAL A 62 12.73 3.89 3.03
CA VAL A 62 11.58 3.65 2.17
C VAL A 62 10.31 3.45 3.00
N ALA A 63 10.39 2.65 4.06
CA ALA A 63 9.29 2.45 4.99
C ALA A 63 9.00 3.73 5.78
N GLU A 64 10.04 4.41 6.25
CA GLU A 64 9.91 5.68 6.97
C GLU A 64 9.25 6.76 6.11
N TYR A 65 9.56 6.83 4.81
CA TYR A 65 8.88 7.74 3.91
C TYR A 65 7.37 7.49 3.88
N ILE A 66 6.93 6.24 3.72
CA ILE A 66 5.50 5.90 3.66
C ILE A 66 4.81 6.22 5.00
N LEU A 67 5.47 5.96 6.12
CA LEU A 67 4.94 6.24 7.46
C LEU A 67 4.87 7.75 7.74
N ASN A 68 5.87 8.53 7.34
CA ASN A 68 5.94 9.96 7.59
C ASN A 68 5.17 10.80 6.57
N SER A 69 4.95 10.27 5.37
CA SER A 69 4.21 10.93 4.27
C SER A 69 3.09 10.01 3.74
N PRO A 70 2.11 9.64 4.57
CA PRO A 70 1.13 8.62 4.21
C PRO A 70 0.26 9.03 3.02
N PRO A 71 -0.27 8.05 2.25
CA PRO A 71 -1.25 8.33 1.22
C PRO A 71 -2.52 8.96 1.81
N LYS A 72 -3.05 9.99 1.14
CA LYS A 72 -4.37 10.56 1.44
C LYS A 72 -5.45 9.49 1.27
N LYS A 73 -6.56 9.64 1.98
CA LYS A 73 -7.77 8.81 1.81
C LYS A 73 -8.90 9.60 1.18
N GLN A 74 -9.70 8.94 0.36
CA GLN A 74 -10.99 9.48 -0.06
C GLN A 74 -11.96 9.47 1.13
N SER A 75 -12.74 10.54 1.27
CA SER A 75 -13.80 10.71 2.26
C SER A 75 -14.96 11.49 1.64
N ALA A 76 -16.07 11.63 2.34
CA ALA A 76 -17.21 12.45 1.92
C ALA A 76 -17.26 13.70 2.81
N ASN A 77 -17.42 14.88 2.20
CA ASN A 77 -17.75 16.09 2.95
C ASN A 77 -19.24 16.12 3.33
N GLU A 78 -19.67 17.16 4.04
CA GLU A 78 -21.06 17.36 4.47
C GLU A 78 -22.05 17.45 3.29
N GLU A 79 -21.56 17.79 2.10
CA GLU A 79 -22.33 17.88 0.85
C GLU A 79 -22.33 16.57 0.03
N ASN A 80 -21.86 15.45 0.60
CA ASN A 80 -21.70 14.16 -0.08
C ASN A 80 -20.77 14.19 -1.31
N GLN A 81 -19.80 15.10 -1.35
CA GLN A 81 -18.77 15.14 -2.39
C GLN A 81 -17.51 14.40 -1.94
N ILE A 82 -16.83 13.76 -2.89
CA ILE A 82 -15.57 13.06 -2.63
C ILE A 82 -14.47 14.09 -2.37
N ILE A 83 -13.86 14.02 -1.19
CA ILE A 83 -12.72 14.83 -0.79
C ILE A 83 -11.51 13.95 -0.44
N TRP A 84 -10.32 14.51 -0.55
CA TRP A 84 -9.07 13.87 -0.16
C TRP A 84 -8.57 14.45 1.15
N VAL A 85 -8.50 13.62 2.19
CA VAL A 85 -8.05 14.04 3.52
C VAL A 85 -6.74 13.39 3.89
N ASP A 86 -5.92 14.13 4.62
CA ASP A 86 -4.70 13.59 5.20
C ASP A 86 -5.04 12.51 6.23
N VAL A 87 -4.16 11.54 6.33
CA VAL A 87 -4.29 10.46 7.31
C VAL A 87 -3.26 10.72 8.39
N PRO A 88 -3.69 10.98 9.64
CA PRO A 88 -2.74 11.10 10.72
C PRO A 88 -2.02 9.77 10.88
N ASN A 89 -0.70 9.83 10.98
CA ASN A 89 0.09 8.68 11.38
C ASN A 89 0.93 9.06 12.59
N ASN A 90 0.44 8.71 13.77
CA ASN A 90 1.14 8.90 15.04
C ASN A 90 1.90 7.64 15.47
N GLU A 91 1.87 6.57 14.67
CA GLU A 91 2.43 5.26 15.01
C GLU A 91 3.31 4.73 13.88
N GLN A 92 4.58 4.41 14.19
CA GLN A 92 5.50 3.79 13.25
C GLN A 92 5.48 2.27 13.40
N SER A 93 4.33 1.64 13.13
CA SER A 93 4.16 0.19 13.21
C SER A 93 4.06 -0.48 11.84
N VAL A 94 4.33 -1.78 11.82
CA VAL A 94 4.26 -2.61 10.61
C VAL A 94 2.83 -2.68 10.06
N GLN A 95 1.82 -2.68 10.94
CA GLN A 95 0.42 -2.61 10.56
C GLN A 95 0.13 -1.32 9.81
N MET A 96 0.59 -0.18 10.34
CA MET A 96 0.42 1.12 9.67
C MET A 96 1.12 1.17 8.32
N LEU A 97 2.31 0.59 8.20
CA LEU A 97 3.01 0.47 6.92
C LEU A 97 2.16 -0.29 5.87
N PHE A 98 1.66 -1.48 6.21
CA PHE A 98 0.85 -2.27 5.27
C PHE A 98 -0.55 -1.70 5.03
N ALA A 99 -1.13 -1.01 6.00
CA ALA A 99 -2.37 -0.25 5.83
C ALA A 99 -2.17 0.91 4.83
N HIS A 100 -1.02 1.60 4.88
CA HIS A 100 -0.66 2.63 3.91
C HIS A 100 -0.39 2.04 2.52
N ILE A 101 0.35 0.93 2.40
CA ILE A 101 0.55 0.24 1.12
C ILE A 101 -0.79 -0.19 0.50
N SER A 102 -1.70 -0.73 1.31
CA SER A 102 -3.07 -1.06 0.87
C SER A 102 -3.85 0.16 0.39
N ARG A 103 -3.61 1.33 1.01
CA ARG A 103 -4.22 2.59 0.57
C ARG A 103 -3.60 3.13 -0.72
N ILE A 104 -2.29 2.99 -0.92
CA ILE A 104 -1.63 3.31 -2.21
C ILE A 104 -2.30 2.51 -3.33
N ARG A 105 -2.53 1.22 -3.10
CA ARG A 105 -3.30 0.37 -3.99
C ARG A 105 -4.74 0.86 -4.24
N ASN A 106 -5.46 1.27 -3.19
CA ASN A 106 -6.81 1.81 -3.37
C ASN A 106 -6.81 3.11 -4.19
N ASN A 107 -5.85 3.99 -3.93
CA ASN A 107 -5.71 5.24 -4.66
C ASN A 107 -5.36 4.99 -6.14
N LEU A 108 -4.53 3.98 -6.41
CA LEU A 108 -4.23 3.55 -7.77
C LEU A 108 -5.49 3.11 -8.54
N TYR A 109 -6.37 2.32 -7.91
CA TYR A 109 -7.59 1.83 -8.56
C TYR A 109 -8.73 2.85 -8.66
N HIS A 110 -8.86 3.73 -7.68
CA HIS A 110 -10.09 4.52 -7.49
C HIS A 110 -9.88 6.03 -7.51
N GLY A 111 -8.64 6.52 -7.55
CA GLY A 111 -8.40 7.93 -7.25
C GLY A 111 -7.30 8.64 -8.02
N ALA A 112 -6.35 7.95 -8.64
CA ALA A 112 -5.20 8.63 -9.25
C ALA A 112 -5.46 9.14 -10.67
N LYS A 113 -6.47 8.63 -11.38
CA LYS A 113 -6.79 8.96 -12.78
C LYS A 113 -8.01 9.88 -12.90
N PHE A 114 -7.95 11.10 -12.39
CA PHE A 114 -9.00 12.07 -12.68
C PHE A 114 -8.70 12.72 -14.05
N ASN A 115 -9.39 12.25 -15.09
CA ASN A 115 -9.35 12.74 -16.48
C ASN A 115 -8.14 12.31 -17.35
N GLY A 116 -7.64 11.09 -17.15
CA GLY A 116 -6.59 10.52 -18.00
C GLY A 116 -5.16 10.86 -17.58
N THR A 117 -4.99 11.69 -16.54
CA THR A 117 -3.69 12.06 -15.97
C THR A 117 -3.62 11.75 -14.47
N TRP A 118 -2.40 11.71 -13.93
CA TRP A 118 -2.13 11.49 -12.52
C TRP A 118 -2.37 12.76 -11.69
N PHE A 119 -3.18 12.68 -10.63
CA PHE A 119 -3.53 13.83 -9.77
C PHE A 119 -2.32 14.52 -9.11
N ASP A 120 -1.33 13.73 -8.69
CA ASP A 120 -0.04 14.20 -8.16
C ASP A 120 1.02 13.19 -8.62
N PRO A 121 1.61 13.36 -9.82
CA PRO A 121 2.46 12.35 -10.43
C PRO A 121 3.74 12.08 -9.63
N GLU A 122 4.33 13.13 -9.04
CA GLU A 122 5.58 13.02 -8.27
C GLU A 122 5.34 12.25 -6.97
N ARG A 123 4.33 12.64 -6.19
CA ARG A 123 3.97 11.92 -4.96
C ARG A 123 3.51 10.50 -5.26
N SER A 124 2.76 10.30 -6.34
CA SER A 124 2.33 8.95 -6.77
C SER A 124 3.53 8.09 -7.11
N SER A 125 4.52 8.63 -7.81
CA SER A 125 5.74 7.92 -8.15
C SER A 125 6.51 7.51 -6.89
N LEU A 126 6.71 8.42 -5.94
CA LEU A 126 7.43 8.13 -4.69
C LEU A 126 6.70 7.10 -3.84
N LEU A 127 5.37 7.20 -3.71
CA LEU A 127 4.59 6.23 -2.95
C LEU A 127 4.61 4.86 -3.61
N LEU A 128 4.42 4.78 -4.93
CA LEU A 128 4.45 3.51 -5.66
C LEU A 128 5.83 2.85 -5.64
N SER A 129 6.90 3.62 -5.88
CA SER A 129 8.27 3.08 -5.85
C SER A 129 8.60 2.56 -4.47
N ASN A 130 8.29 3.32 -3.42
CA ASN A 130 8.60 2.92 -2.07
C ASN A 130 7.78 1.70 -1.64
N ALA A 131 6.49 1.67 -1.95
CA ALA A 131 5.64 0.52 -1.64
C ALA A 131 6.08 -0.74 -2.40
N LEU A 132 6.48 -0.59 -3.67
CA LEU A 132 7.00 -1.69 -4.48
C LEU A 132 8.31 -2.25 -3.89
N THR A 133 9.23 -1.41 -3.43
CA THR A 133 10.46 -1.85 -2.77
C THR A 133 10.15 -2.66 -1.51
N ILE A 134 9.24 -2.20 -0.64
CA ILE A 134 8.82 -2.97 0.55
C ILE A 134 8.21 -4.32 0.17
N LEU A 135 7.31 -4.35 -0.82
CA LEU A 135 6.71 -5.60 -1.27
C LEU A 135 7.75 -6.55 -1.88
N LYS A 136 8.72 -6.05 -2.66
CA LYS A 136 9.80 -6.88 -3.21
C LYS A 136 10.73 -7.41 -2.13
N PHE A 137 10.98 -6.63 -1.07
CA PHE A 137 11.81 -7.05 0.05
C PHE A 137 11.19 -8.27 0.76
N TYR A 138 9.88 -8.25 1.02
CA TYR A 138 9.20 -9.33 1.75
C TYR A 138 8.64 -10.47 0.89
N GLN A 139 8.69 -10.38 -0.46
CA GLN A 139 7.98 -11.32 -1.35
C GLN A 139 8.41 -12.78 -1.18
N ASN A 140 9.68 -13.00 -0.86
CA ASN A 140 10.24 -14.34 -0.65
C ASN A 140 9.60 -15.07 0.55
N ARG A 141 9.10 -14.35 1.57
CA ARG A 141 8.36 -14.94 2.70
C ARG A 141 7.07 -15.62 2.24
N LEU A 142 6.50 -15.13 1.14
CA LEU A 142 5.29 -15.65 0.51
C LEU A 142 5.57 -16.59 -0.68
N GLY A 143 6.83 -16.84 -1.02
CA GLY A 143 7.21 -17.71 -2.14
C GLY A 143 6.77 -17.16 -3.50
N ILE A 144 6.70 -15.83 -3.64
CA ILE A 144 6.36 -15.10 -4.87
C ILE A 144 7.51 -14.23 -5.32
#